data_AF-A0A957NM21-F1
#
_entry.id   AF-A0A957NM21-F1
#
_cell.length_a   1.000
_cell.length_b   1.000
_cell.length_c   1.000
_cell.angle_alpha   90.00
_cell.angle_beta   90.00
_cell.angle_gamma   90.00
#
_symmetry.space_group_name_H-M   'P 1'
#
loop_
_entity.id
_entity.type
_entity.pdbx_description
1 polymer ?
#
loop_
_entity_poly.entity_id
_entity_poly.type
_entity_poly.pdbx_seq_one_letter_code
_entity_poly.pdbx_strand_id
1 'polypeptide(L)'
;MDSFITVAEAVKLTGKSRRTITRLANRLEQAGSDQVMREKTARGYSWRLSQQSLQDVFGSSQPQVISAMETPPPPPVHMEFNHTLKAAREG
;
A
#
# COMPACT_ATOMS: atom_id res chain seq x y z
N MET A 1 25.22 4.30 1.09
CA MET A 1 25.24 5.63 0.45
C MET A 1 23.81 5.92 0.01
N ASP A 2 23.12 6.81 0.71
CA ASP A 2 21.79 7.26 0.32
C ASP A 2 21.87 8.03 -0.99
N SER A 3 21.27 7.47 -2.05
CA SER A 3 21.25 8.10 -3.37
C SER A 3 20.10 9.09 -3.42
N PHE A 4 20.43 10.37 -3.61
CA PHE A 4 19.44 11.44 -3.80
C PHE A 4 19.12 11.62 -5.28
N ILE A 5 17.85 11.43 -5.63
CA ILE A 5 17.38 11.48 -7.00
C ILE A 5 16.43 12.66 -7.23
N THR A 6 16.37 13.15 -8.45
CA THR A 6 15.44 14.21 -8.84
C THR A 6 13.99 13.72 -8.84
N VAL A 7 13.04 14.65 -8.82
CA VAL A 7 11.61 14.33 -9.00
C VAL A 7 11.35 13.53 -10.26
N ALA A 8 12.06 13.82 -11.36
CA ALA A 8 11.87 13.12 -12.63
C ALA A 8 12.32 11.65 -12.55
N GLU A 9 13.43 11.38 -11.87
CA GLU A 9 13.92 10.02 -11.63
C GLU A 9 13.02 9.27 -10.65
N ALA A 10 12.56 9.94 -9.59
CA ALA A 10 11.60 9.38 -8.64
C ALA A 10 10.27 8.96 -9.30
N VAL A 11 9.78 9.75 -10.27
CA VAL A 11 8.62 9.39 -11.09
C VAL A 11 8.87 8.11 -11.89
N LYS A 12 10.03 7.99 -12.55
CA LYS A 12 10.40 6.79 -13.30
C LYS A 12 10.55 5.57 -12.41
N LEU A 13 11.13 5.74 -11.22
CA LEU A 13 11.38 4.66 -10.27
C LEU A 13 10.09 4.14 -9.63
N THR A 14 9.19 5.04 -9.23
CA THR A 14 7.99 4.68 -8.44
C THR A 14 6.75 4.49 -9.31
N GLY A 15 6.78 4.92 -10.57
CA GLY A 15 5.62 4.99 -11.45
C GLY A 15 4.56 6.01 -11.01
N LYS A 16 4.81 6.82 -9.97
CA LYS A 16 3.85 7.82 -9.48
C LYS A 16 3.94 9.11 -10.27
N SER A 17 2.85 9.88 -10.28
CA SER A 17 2.82 11.18 -10.97
C SER A 17 3.78 12.18 -10.33
N ARG A 18 4.27 13.13 -11.15
CA ARG A 18 5.15 14.21 -10.70
C ARG A 18 4.55 14.99 -9.53
N ARG A 19 3.24 15.28 -9.59
CA ARG A 19 2.49 15.98 -8.53
C ARG A 19 2.56 15.21 -7.19
N THR A 20 2.43 13.89 -7.22
CA THR A 20 2.53 13.05 -6.02
C THR A 20 3.93 13.13 -5.40
N ILE A 21 4.98 13.02 -6.21
CA ILE A 21 6.36 13.11 -5.73
C ILE A 21 6.66 14.51 -5.18
N THR A 22 6.23 15.57 -5.86
CA THR A 22 6.42 16.95 -5.37
C THR A 22 5.66 17.21 -4.06
N ARG A 23 4.45 16.65 -3.91
CA ARG A 23 3.71 16.74 -2.64
C ARG A 23 4.43 16.02 -1.50
N LEU A 24 5.03 14.86 -1.78
CA LEU A 24 5.86 14.15 -0.81
C LEU A 24 7.08 14.98 -0.42
N ALA A 25 7.80 15.56 -1.39
CA ALA A 25 8.95 16.43 -1.12
C ALA A 25 8.60 17.59 -0.18
N ASN A 26 7.50 18.30 -0.46
CA ASN A 26 7.02 19.39 0.41
C ASN A 26 6.67 18.89 1.82
N ARG A 27 6.04 17.72 1.95
CA ARG A 27 5.69 17.14 3.26
C ARG A 27 6.94 16.81 4.08
N LEU A 28 7.95 16.23 3.43
CA LEU A 28 9.23 15.90 4.07
C LEU A 28 9.99 17.16 4.49
N GLU A 29 9.95 18.24 3.69
CA GLU A 29 10.57 19.53 4.03
C GLU A 29 9.89 20.14 5.25
N GLN A 30 8.55 20.15 5.28
CA GLN A 30 7.77 20.64 6.42
C GLN A 30 8.01 19.83 7.70
N ALA A 31 8.33 18.55 7.56
CA ALA A 31 8.68 17.67 8.67
C ALA A 31 10.14 17.81 9.12
N GLY A 32 10.97 18.61 8.42
CA GLY A 32 12.40 18.75 8.72
C GLY A 32 13.19 17.46 8.48
N SER A 33 12.76 16.64 7.52
CA SER A 33 13.39 15.35 7.25
C SER A 33 14.63 15.49 6.37
N ASP A 34 15.73 14.84 6.75
CA ASP A 34 16.96 14.73 5.94
C ASP A 34 16.78 13.93 4.64
N GLN A 35 15.60 13.31 4.44
CA GLN A 35 15.26 12.52 3.26
C GLN A 35 14.91 13.39 2.04
N VAL A 36 14.82 14.71 2.20
CA VAL A 36 14.58 15.66 1.11
C VAL A 36 15.52 16.84 1.22
N MET A 37 15.98 17.35 0.08
CA MET A 37 16.73 18.60 0.03
C MET A 37 16.40 19.39 -1.24
N ARG A 38 16.62 20.71 -1.17
CA ARG A 38 16.58 21.59 -2.33
C ARG A 38 18.00 21.80 -2.85
N GLU A 39 18.23 21.39 -4.08
CA GLU A 39 19.47 21.65 -4.80
C GLU A 39 19.32 22.94 -5.61
N LYS A 40 20.26 23.88 -5.44
CA LYS A 40 20.33 25.07 -6.28
C LYS A 40 20.96 24.70 -7.62
N THR A 41 20.20 24.85 -8.69
CA THR A 41 20.60 24.62 -10.08
C THR A 41 20.70 25.94 -10.83
N ALA A 42 21.28 25.92 -12.04
CA ALA A 42 21.35 27.10 -12.90
C ALA A 42 19.98 27.70 -13.25
N ARG A 43 18.89 26.92 -13.14
CA ARG A 43 17.51 27.34 -13.45
C ARG A 43 16.67 27.66 -12.20
N GLY A 44 17.28 27.66 -11.01
CA GLY A 44 16.59 27.83 -9.73
C GLY A 44 16.69 26.61 -8.83
N TYR A 45 15.70 26.37 -7.97
CA TYR A 45 15.74 25.27 -7.01
C TYR A 45 15.06 24.01 -7.57
N SER A 46 15.72 22.87 -7.39
CA SER A 46 15.18 21.56 -7.75
C SER A 46 15.12 20.66 -6.51
N TRP A 47 14.06 19.85 -6.44
CA TRP A 47 13.89 18.88 -5.36
C TRP A 47 14.72 17.62 -5.59
N ARG A 48 15.43 17.21 -4.55
CA ARG A 48 16.15 15.94 -4.44
C ARG A 48 15.54 15.14 -3.29
N LEU A 49 15.22 13.88 -3.55
CA LEU A 49 14.64 12.96 -2.57
C LEU A 49 15.53 11.74 -2.41
N SER A 50 15.64 11.22 -1.19
CA SER A 50 16.30 9.95 -0.93
C SER A 50 15.55 8.80 -1.62
N GLN A 51 16.29 8.01 -2.38
CA GLN A 51 15.77 6.83 -3.05
C GLN A 51 15.23 5.80 -2.05
N GLN A 52 15.89 5.62 -0.91
CA GLN A 52 15.46 4.68 0.13
C GLN A 52 14.08 5.06 0.65
N SER A 53 13.89 6.34 0.97
CA SER A 53 12.62 6.87 1.47
C SER A 53 11.48 6.73 0.48
N LEU A 54 11.76 6.84 -0.82
CA LEU A 54 10.78 6.58 -1.86
C LEU A 54 10.36 5.10 -1.93
N GLN A 55 11.30 4.17 -1.67
CA GLN A 55 10.97 2.74 -1.56
C GLN A 55 10.21 2.43 -0.27
N ASP A 56 10.50 3.11 0.83
CA ASP A 56 9.74 2.90 2.07
C ASP A 56 8.30 3.42 1.92
N VAL A 57 8.10 4.53 1.21
CA VAL A 57 6.78 5.15 1.02
C VAL A 57 5.98 4.48 -0.11
N PHE A 58 6.62 4.05 -1.20
CA PHE A 58 5.95 3.55 -2.40
C PHE A 58 6.34 2.12 -2.81
N GLY A 59 7.50 1.65 -2.37
CA GLY A 59 8.03 0.31 -2.62
C GLY A 59 7.31 -0.79 -1.83
N SER A 60 6.50 -0.46 -0.84
CA SER A 60 5.51 -1.38 -0.22
C SER A 60 4.34 -1.72 -1.15
N SER A 61 4.46 -1.48 -2.45
CA SER A 61 3.66 -2.18 -3.46
C SER A 61 4.19 -3.62 -3.59
N GLN A 62 4.14 -4.39 -2.49
CA GLN A 62 3.76 -5.79 -2.69
C GLN A 62 2.47 -5.72 -3.49
N PRO A 63 2.33 -6.45 -4.61
CA PRO A 63 1.00 -6.75 -5.08
C PRO A 63 0.33 -7.44 -3.88
N GLN A 64 -0.56 -6.72 -3.20
CA GLN A 64 -1.71 -7.35 -2.61
C GLN A 64 -2.34 -8.00 -3.84
N VAL A 65 -1.98 -9.27 -4.08
CA VAL A 65 -2.76 -10.13 -4.94
C VAL A 65 -4.12 -10.01 -4.31
N ILE A 66 -4.96 -9.19 -4.93
CA ILE A 66 -6.38 -9.19 -4.65
C ILE A 66 -6.74 -10.57 -5.15
N SER A 67 -6.67 -11.55 -4.25
CA SER A 67 -7.10 -12.91 -4.51
C SER A 67 -8.54 -12.72 -4.93
N ALA A 68 -8.78 -12.86 -6.22
CA ALA A 68 -10.09 -12.73 -6.79
C ALA A 68 -11.00 -13.68 -6.01
N MET A 69 -12.08 -13.14 -5.46
CA MET A 69 -13.31 -13.85 -5.16
C MET A 69 -13.16 -15.23 -4.51
N GLU A 70 -13.08 -15.26 -3.19
CA GLU A 70 -13.88 -16.24 -2.46
C GLU A 70 -14.87 -15.46 -1.61
N THR A 71 -16.03 -15.17 -2.20
CA THR A 71 -17.28 -15.09 -1.43
C THR A 71 -17.28 -16.30 -0.49
N PRO A 72 -17.38 -16.12 0.84
CA PRO A 72 -17.56 -17.28 1.70
C PRO A 72 -18.79 -18.03 1.21
N PRO A 73 -18.72 -19.36 1.02
CA PRO A 73 -19.93 -20.13 0.77
C PRO A 73 -20.93 -19.82 1.90
N PRO A 74 -22.24 -19.72 1.60
CA PRO A 74 -23.23 -19.50 2.64
C PRO A 74 -23.04 -20.55 3.75
N PRO A 75 -23.22 -20.18 5.02
CA PRO A 75 -23.01 -21.10 6.12
C PRO A 75 -23.86 -22.37 5.89
N PRO A 76 -23.33 -23.57 6.19
CA PRO A 76 -24.14 -24.77 6.17
C PRO A 76 -25.31 -24.53 7.13
N VAL A 77 -26.53 -24.60 6.60
CA VAL A 77 -27.71 -24.74 7.45
C VAL A 77 -27.51 -26.07 8.17
N HIS A 78 -27.03 -26.02 9.41
CA HIS A 78 -27.14 -27.13 10.33
C HIS A 78 -28.64 -27.35 10.53
N MET A 79 -29.24 -28.23 9.72
CA MET A 79 -30.50 -28.88 10.07
C MET A 79 -30.21 -29.82 11.23
N GLU A 80 -29.96 -29.25 12.41
CA GLU A 80 -30.07 -29.97 13.66
C GLU A 80 -31.56 -29.99 14.03
N PHE A 81 -32.32 -30.84 13.37
CA PHE A 81 -33.64 -31.25 13.86
C PHE A 81 -33.53 -32.69 14.35
N ASN A 82 -33.03 -32.79 15.58
CA ASN A 82 -33.34 -33.79 16.60
C ASN A 82 -33.92 -35.11 16.08
N HIS A 83 -33.06 -36.12 15.99
CA HIS A 83 -33.46 -37.52 15.96
C HIS A 83 -33.98 -37.92 17.35
N THR A 84 -35.20 -37.50 17.70
CA THR A 84 -35.88 -38.03 18.88
C THR A 84 -36.37 -39.44 18.56
N LEU A 85 -35.56 -40.43 18.94
CA LEU A 85 -36.04 -41.79 19.16
C LEU A 85 -37.22 -41.75 20.13
N LYS A 86 -38.40 -42.13 19.65
CA LYS A 86 -39.41 -42.79 20.49
C LYS A 86 -39.67 -44.18 19.92
N ALA A 87 -39.01 -45.15 20.53
CA ALA A 87 -39.53 -46.50 20.62
C ALA A 87 -40.73 -46.49 21.57
N ALA A 88 -41.91 -46.85 21.07
CA ALA A 88 -43.05 -47.43 21.80
C ALA A 88 -44.09 -47.83 20.75
N ARG A 89 -44.25 -49.12 20.42
CA ARG A 89 -44.97 -50.16 21.17
C ARG A 89 -46.44 -50.25 20.72
N GLU A 90 -46.75 -51.38 20.07
CA GLU A 90 -48.03 -52.11 20.02
C GLU A 90 -49.27 -51.45 19.38
N GLY A 91 -49.89 -52.19 18.45
CA GLY A 91 -51.21 -51.90 17.87
C GLY A 91 -51.41 -52.53 16.50
#